data_AF-A0AAW6Y2F5-F1
#
_entry.id   AF-A0AAW6Y2F5-F1
#
_cell.length_a   1.000
_cell.length_b   1.000
_cell.length_c   1.000
_cell.angle_alpha   90.00
_cell.angle_beta   90.00
_cell.angle_gamma   90.00
#
_symmetry.space_group_name_H-M   'P 1'
#
loop_
_entity.id
_entity.type
_entity.pdbx_description
1 polymer ?
#
loop_
_entity_poly.entity_id
_entity_poly.type
_entity_poly.pdbx_seq_one_letter_code
_entity_poly.pdbx_strand_id
1 'polypeptide(L)'
;SSKAGNFNAVFVDDFSGMSTATWCEQTMRESSLLGRNVLMVVAVKTRDYGFCFGNEVELSSSQKSSIDQAAVSALSNENWAEA
;
A
#
# COMPACT_ATOMS: atom_id res chain seq x y z
N SER A 1 -18.86 6.58 -9.26
CA SER A 1 -17.71 5.72 -9.59
C SER A 1 -16.44 6.56 -9.39
N SER A 2 -15.98 6.66 -8.15
CA SER A 2 -14.71 7.30 -7.81
C SER A 2 -13.61 6.26 -7.95
N LYS A 3 -13.02 6.20 -9.13
CA LYS A 3 -11.88 5.33 -9.43
C LYS A 3 -10.67 5.86 -8.66
N ALA A 4 -9.89 5.01 -7.99
CA ALA A 4 -8.52 5.39 -7.63
C ALA A 4 -7.84 6.01 -8.87
N GLY A 5 -7.21 7.17 -8.71
CA GLY A 5 -6.64 7.95 -9.81
C GLY A 5 -5.34 7.36 -10.33
N ASN A 6 -4.46 6.92 -9.42
CA ASN A 6 -3.21 6.22 -9.74
C ASN A 6 -2.92 5.12 -8.72
N PHE A 7 -2.42 3.98 -9.19
CA PHE A 7 -1.89 2.90 -8.35
C PHE A 7 -0.38 2.80 -8.58
N ASN A 8 0.41 2.83 -7.50
CA ASN A 8 1.86 2.77 -7.55
C ASN A 8 2.36 1.72 -6.55
N ALA A 9 3.53 1.14 -6.80
CA ALA A 9 4.21 0.24 -5.87
C ALA A 9 5.62 0.78 -5.57
N VAL A 10 6.04 0.70 -4.31
CA VAL A 10 7.38 1.10 -3.87
C VAL A 10 8.00 -0.02 -3.05
N PHE A 11 9.25 -0.35 -3.39
CA PHE A 11 10.06 -1.34 -2.70
C PHE A 11 11.10 -0.63 -1.84
N VAL A 12 11.12 -0.95 -0.55
CA VAL A 12 12.07 -0.42 0.43
C VAL A 12 12.75 -1.59 1.14
N ASP A 13 13.91 -1.33 1.73
CA ASP A 13 14.62 -2.34 2.52
C ASP A 13 13.79 -2.76 3.76
N ASP A 14 13.30 -1.77 4.51
CA ASP A 14 12.45 -1.91 5.69
C ASP A 14 11.63 -0.62 5.93
N PHE A 15 10.72 -0.65 6.91
CA PHE A 15 9.97 0.54 7.37
C PHE A 15 10.68 1.32 8.49
N SER A 16 11.97 1.08 8.71
CA SER A 16 12.83 1.77 9.68
C SER A 16 12.27 1.76 11.10
N GLY A 17 11.69 0.62 11.51
CA GLY A 17 11.09 0.42 12.83
C GLY A 17 9.68 1.02 13.01
N MET A 18 9.13 1.66 11.98
CA MET A 18 7.76 2.17 12.00
C MET A 18 6.75 1.08 11.67
N SER A 19 5.52 1.25 12.15
CA SER A 19 4.38 0.51 11.59
C SER A 19 4.13 0.96 10.15
N THR A 20 3.59 0.07 9.32
CA THR A 20 3.22 0.38 7.93
C THR A 20 2.25 1.57 7.85
N ALA A 21 1.32 1.69 8.81
CA ALA A 21 0.39 2.82 8.87
C ALA A 21 1.11 4.17 9.10
N THR A 22 2.04 4.21 10.05
CA THR A 22 2.85 5.42 10.34
C THR A 22 3.73 5.78 9.15
N TRP A 23 4.39 4.78 8.55
CA TRP A 23 5.23 4.96 7.37
C TRP A 23 4.43 5.51 6.19
N CYS A 24 3.23 4.98 5.97
CA CYS A 24 2.29 5.43 4.94
C CYS A 24 1.86 6.88 5.15
N GLU A 25 1.45 7.25 6.36
CA GLU A 25 1.03 8.62 6.67
C GLU A 25 2.15 9.62 6.39
N GLN A 26 3.36 9.33 6.86
CA GLN A 26 4.53 10.18 6.65
C GLN A 26 4.87 10.31 5.16
N THR A 27 5.03 9.18 4.46
CA THR A 27 5.42 9.16 3.04
C THR A 27 4.40 9.85 2.14
N MET A 28 3.11 9.57 2.35
CA MET A 28 2.05 10.17 1.54
C MET A 28 2.01 11.69 1.69
N ARG A 29 2.26 12.19 2.92
CA ARG A 29 2.31 13.63 3.24
C ARG A 29 3.54 14.31 2.65
N GLU A 30 4.71 13.69 2.74
CA GLU A 30 5.97 14.23 2.20
C GLU A 30 6.02 14.20 0.66
N SER A 31 5.42 13.18 0.04
CA SER A 31 5.50 12.95 -1.41
C SER A 31 4.36 13.57 -2.22
N SER A 32 3.50 14.39 -1.59
CA SER A 32 2.30 14.97 -2.22
C SER A 32 1.35 13.92 -2.85
N LEU A 33 1.32 12.71 -2.29
CA LEU A 33 0.49 11.60 -2.79
C LEU A 33 -0.90 11.56 -2.17
N LEU A 34 -1.23 12.49 -1.28
CA LEU A 34 -2.49 12.51 -0.51
C LEU A 34 -3.77 12.55 -1.36
N GLY A 35 -3.75 12.89 -2.66
CA GLY A 35 -4.94 12.92 -3.53
C GLY A 35 -5.52 11.54 -3.86
N ARG A 36 -5.84 11.26 -5.13
CA ARG A 36 -6.43 9.98 -5.56
C ARG A 36 -5.40 8.86 -5.77
N ASN A 37 -4.36 8.77 -4.93
CA ASN A 37 -3.32 7.75 -5.09
C ASN A 37 -3.52 6.58 -4.13
N VAL A 38 -3.28 5.38 -4.64
CA VAL A 38 -3.07 4.17 -3.84
C VAL A 38 -1.63 3.76 -4.01
N LEU A 39 -0.93 3.55 -2.90
CA LEU A 39 0.47 3.14 -2.86
C LEU A 39 0.55 1.77 -2.18
N MET A 40 1.04 0.77 -2.90
CA MET A 40 1.50 -0.47 -2.28
C MET A 40 2.95 -0.30 -1.84
N VAL A 41 3.27 -0.69 -0.61
CA VAL A 41 4.61 -0.61 -0.06
C VAL A 41 5.09 -1.99 0.33
N VAL A 42 6.31 -2.34 -0.05
CA VAL A 42 6.90 -3.66 0.21
C VAL A 42 8.28 -3.49 0.85
N ALA A 43 8.41 -3.96 2.08
CA ALA A 43 9.66 -4.03 2.82
C ALA A 43 10.34 -5.38 2.55
N VAL A 44 11.33 -5.39 1.65
CA VAL A 44 11.87 -6.63 1.08
C VAL A 44 12.66 -7.48 2.07
N LYS A 45 13.37 -6.86 3.04
CA LYS A 45 14.17 -7.61 4.02
C LYS A 45 13.31 -8.22 5.11
N THR A 46 12.27 -7.51 5.55
CA THR A 46 11.36 -7.97 6.59
C THR A 46 10.16 -8.74 6.05
N ARG A 47 10.00 -8.80 4.71
CA ARG A 47 8.86 -9.45 4.03
C ARG A 47 7.52 -8.91 4.51
N ASP A 48 7.48 -7.60 4.75
CA ASP A 48 6.29 -6.90 5.21
C ASP A 48 5.74 -6.01 4.09
N TYR A 49 4.45 -5.69 4.14
CA TYR A 49 3.81 -4.88 3.12
C TYR A 49 2.60 -4.13 3.67
N GLY A 50 2.08 -3.19 2.87
CA GLY A 50 0.76 -2.64 3.10
C GLY A 50 0.34 -1.64 2.03
N PHE A 51 -0.82 -1.03 2.25
CA PHE A 51 -1.42 -0.07 1.33
C PHE A 51 -1.62 1.28 2.00
N CYS A 52 -1.09 2.32 1.36
CA CYS A 52 -1.35 3.71 1.70
C CYS A 52 -2.42 4.26 0.75
N PHE A 53 -3.47 4.83 1.32
CA PHE A 53 -4.58 5.42 0.55
C PHE A 53 -4.58 6.92 0.75
N GLY A 54 -4.65 7.67 -0.36
CA GLY A 54 -4.89 9.10 -0.29
C GLY A 54 -6.31 9.42 0.18
N ASN A 55 -6.52 10.66 0.63
CA ASN A 55 -7.75 11.12 1.25
C ASN A 55 -8.94 11.22 0.26
N GLU A 56 -8.66 11.36 -1.04
CA GLU A 56 -9.67 11.37 -2.10
C GLU A 56 -9.98 9.96 -2.65
N VAL A 57 -9.36 8.92 -2.09
CA VAL A 57 -9.66 7.53 -2.44
C VAL A 57 -10.88 7.04 -1.67
N GLU A 58 -12.01 7.02 -2.36
CA GLU A 58 -13.28 6.51 -1.81
C GLU A 58 -13.40 4.99 -2.04
N LEU A 59 -12.72 4.21 -1.21
CA LEU A 59 -12.92 2.76 -1.13
C LEU A 59 -13.67 2.41 0.15
N SER A 60 -14.70 1.57 0.03
CA SER A 60 -15.35 0.97 1.19
C SER A 60 -14.37 0.10 1.98
N SER A 61 -14.66 -0.12 3.26
CA SER A 61 -13.85 -1.04 4.07
C SER A 61 -13.78 -2.44 3.45
N SER A 62 -14.86 -2.93 2.84
CA SER A 62 -14.88 -4.23 2.14
C SER A 62 -13.98 -4.26 0.90
N GLN A 63 -13.89 -3.16 0.15
CA GLN A 63 -12.96 -3.05 -0.98
C GLN A 63 -11.51 -3.04 -0.52
N LYS A 64 -11.20 -2.31 0.57
CA LYS A 64 -9.85 -2.32 1.18
C LYS A 64 -9.46 -3.70 1.67
N SER A 65 -10.36 -4.40 2.37
CA SER A 65 -10.11 -5.78 2.83
C SER A 65 -9.92 -6.77 1.68
N SER A 66 -10.61 -6.56 0.55
CA SER A 66 -10.44 -7.41 -0.64
C SER A 66 -9.07 -7.20 -1.29
N ILE A 67 -8.57 -5.96 -1.31
CA ILE A 67 -7.22 -5.61 -1.77
C ILE A 67 -6.17 -6.26 -0.86
N ASP A 68 -6.33 -6.11 0.46
CA ASP A 68 -5.42 -6.73 1.43
C ASP A 68 -5.36 -8.26 1.25
N GLN A 69 -6.52 -8.93 1.11
CA GLN A 69 -6.55 -10.38 0.91
C GLN A 69 -5.89 -10.84 -0.39
N ALA A 70 -6.06 -10.09 -1.49
CA ALA A 70 -5.41 -10.38 -2.75
C ALA A 70 -3.88 -10.27 -2.61
N ALA A 71 -3.40 -9.22 -1.93
CA ALA A 71 -1.98 -9.01 -1.66
C ALA A 71 -1.38 -10.08 -0.73
N VAL A 72 -2.06 -10.44 0.37
CA VAL A 72 -1.66 -11.57 1.23
C VAL A 72 -1.44 -12.81 0.37
N SER A 73 -2.42 -13.13 -0.48
CA SER A 73 -2.42 -14.37 -1.27
C SER A 73 -1.29 -14.42 -2.29
N ALA A 74 -0.98 -13.30 -2.96
CA ALA A 74 0.11 -13.22 -3.92
C ALA A 74 1.48 -13.29 -3.22
N LEU A 75 1.66 -12.54 -2.13
CA LEU A 75 2.91 -12.47 -1.37
C LEU A 75 3.21 -13.77 -0.60
N SER A 76 2.18 -14.47 -0.10
CA SER A 76 2.35 -15.74 0.61
C SER A 76 2.82 -16.88 -0.29
N ASN A 77 2.57 -16.78 -1.60
CA ASN A 77 2.97 -17.78 -2.59
C ASN A 77 4.40 -17.56 -3.12
N GLU A 78 5.20 -16.72 -2.45
CA GLU A 78 6.50 -16.22 -2.93
C GLU A 78 6.42 -15.56 -4.32
N ASN A 79 5.22 -15.21 -4.77
CA ASN A 79 4.99 -14.59 -6.08
C ASN A 79 5.01 -13.07 -5.95
N TRP A 80 6.16 -12.55 -5.53
CA TRP A 80 6.39 -11.13 -5.29
C TRP A 80 6.21 -10.26 -6.54
N ALA A 81 6.22 -10.86 -7.75
CA ALA A 81 6.02 -10.16 -9.01
C ALA A 81 4.54 -10.01 -9.42
N GLU A 82 3.64 -10.84 -8.86
CA GLU A 82 2.18 -10.78 -9.12
C GLU A 82 1.39 -10.06 -8.02
N ALA A 83 2.06 -9.70 -6.92
CA ALA A 83 1.49 -8.91 -5.83
C ALA A 83 1.40 -7.42 -6.20
#